data_AF-A0A1G0J8Z7-F1
#
_entry.id   AF-A0A1G0J8Z7-F1
#
_cell.length_a   1.000
_cell.length_b   1.000
_cell.length_c   1.000
_cell.angle_alpha   90.00
_cell.angle_beta   90.00
_cell.angle_gamma   90.00
#
_symmetry.space_group_name_H-M   'P 1'
#
loop_
_entity.id
_entity.type
_entity.pdbx_description
1 polymer ?
#
loop_
_entity_poly.entity_id
_entity_poly.type
_entity_poly.pdbx_seq_one_letter_code
_entity_poly.pdbx_strand_id
1 'polypeptide(L)'
;MHEFNNQTIERLRNTRFFKLILPPFSNFLRNNVQKEIEKDHAVIFAAYQAYDMRMPPGEDELRALLQQAQEIDRKFIRQAHMLPVSIHIPYEDIEDIRRERMRHLLENCYRLFLLWEQKPRLRKAVQTLFDRNQFNSFILRVLMLYVSETRILSNSIKLPHRLGFARDLVLHTITSAMQTVAAEVAAECTRIIYGRT
;
A
#
# COMPACT_ATOMS: atom_id res chain seq x y z
N MET A 1 4.59 -2.88 3.61
CA MET A 1 4.34 -3.30 2.22
C MET A 1 4.97 -4.65 1.85
N HIS A 2 6.29 -4.85 2.01
CA HIS A 2 6.91 -6.15 1.68
C HIS A 2 6.24 -7.35 2.37
N GLU A 3 6.14 -7.30 3.71
CA GLU A 3 5.59 -8.40 4.50
C GLU A 3 4.13 -8.69 4.14
N PHE A 4 3.32 -7.63 4.05
CA PHE A 4 1.94 -7.69 3.56
C PHE A 4 1.81 -8.41 2.22
N ASN A 5 2.64 -8.06 1.24
CA ASN A 5 2.57 -8.71 -0.06
C ASN A 5 3.03 -10.17 0.01
N ASN A 6 4.11 -10.47 0.73
CA ASN A 6 4.63 -11.84 0.85
C ASN A 6 3.59 -12.76 1.50
N GLN A 7 2.99 -12.34 2.62
CA GLN A 7 1.93 -13.09 3.29
C GLN A 7 0.68 -13.22 2.42
N THR A 8 0.31 -12.19 1.65
CA THR A 8 -0.80 -12.25 0.69
C THR A 8 -0.54 -13.28 -0.41
N ILE A 9 0.64 -13.26 -1.03
CA ILE A 9 1.03 -14.23 -2.06
C ILE A 9 1.02 -15.64 -1.48
N GLU A 10 1.59 -15.85 -0.31
CA GLU A 10 1.66 -17.17 0.32
C GLU A 10 0.26 -17.71 0.65
N ARG A 11 -0.63 -16.85 1.16
CA ARG A 11 -2.03 -17.23 1.38
C ARG A 11 -2.74 -17.58 0.07
N LEU A 12 -2.50 -16.83 -1.02
CA LEU A 12 -3.07 -17.13 -2.33
C LEU A 12 -2.54 -18.45 -2.90
N ARG A 13 -1.25 -18.77 -2.74
CA ARG A 13 -0.65 -20.04 -3.20
C ARG A 13 -1.33 -21.28 -2.63
N ASN A 14 -1.92 -21.17 -1.44
CA ASN A 14 -2.65 -22.28 -0.80
C ASN A 14 -3.99 -22.59 -1.48
N THR A 15 -4.42 -21.79 -2.45
CA THR A 15 -5.63 -22.06 -3.25
C THR A 15 -5.25 -22.71 -4.59
N ARG A 16 -5.99 -23.76 -5.00
CA ARG A 16 -5.66 -24.55 -6.21
C ARG A 16 -5.55 -23.73 -7.50
N PHE A 17 -6.42 -22.73 -7.66
CA PHE A 17 -6.41 -21.85 -8.82
C PHE A 17 -5.13 -21.00 -8.89
N PHE A 18 -4.79 -20.32 -7.79
CA PHE A 18 -3.62 -19.44 -7.75
C PHE A 18 -2.30 -20.20 -7.76
N LYS A 19 -2.25 -21.45 -7.26
CA LYS A 19 -1.07 -22.32 -7.39
C LYS A 19 -0.65 -22.51 -8.85
N LEU A 20 -1.60 -22.56 -9.78
CA LEU A 20 -1.34 -22.74 -11.22
C LEU A 20 -0.97 -21.43 -11.92
N ILE A 21 -1.62 -20.32 -11.55
CA ILE A 21 -1.43 -19.04 -12.24
C ILE A 21 -0.33 -18.16 -11.64
N LEU A 22 0.04 -18.30 -10.36
CA LEU A 22 1.01 -17.41 -9.72
C LEU A 22 2.42 -17.41 -10.32
N PRO A 23 3.00 -18.55 -10.75
CA PRO A 23 4.37 -18.56 -11.29
C PRO A 23 4.61 -17.56 -12.43
N PRO A 24 3.77 -17.50 -13.50
CA PRO A 24 3.96 -16.50 -14.57
C PRO A 24 3.69 -15.05 -14.15
N PHE A 25 2.91 -14.79 -13.09
CA PHE A 25 2.63 -13.42 -12.61
C PHE A 25 3.60 -12.92 -11.53
N SER A 26 4.55 -13.74 -11.08
CA SER A 26 5.44 -13.42 -9.96
C SER A 26 6.29 -12.15 -10.18
N ASN A 27 6.79 -11.91 -11.40
CA ASN A 27 7.53 -10.70 -11.76
C ASN A 27 6.64 -9.46 -11.77
N PHE A 28 5.42 -9.58 -12.28
CA PHE A 28 4.44 -8.49 -12.26
C PHE A 28 4.10 -8.08 -10.81
N LEU A 29 3.85 -9.05 -9.93
CA LEU A 29 3.57 -8.78 -8.52
C LEU A 29 4.76 -8.12 -7.81
N ARG A 30 5.99 -8.60 -8.05
CA ARG A 30 7.20 -7.99 -7.49
C ARG A 30 7.36 -6.54 -7.93
N ASN A 31 7.17 -6.28 -9.23
CA ASN A 31 7.26 -4.92 -9.78
C ASN A 31 6.14 -4.03 -9.22
N ASN A 32 4.93 -4.57 -9.00
CA ASN A 32 3.85 -3.81 -8.39
C ASN A 32 4.15 -3.45 -6.93
N VAL A 33 4.75 -4.36 -6.16
CA VAL A 33 5.19 -4.07 -4.78
C VAL A 33 6.26 -2.99 -4.75
N GLN A 34 7.25 -3.10 -5.64
CA GLN A 34 8.31 -2.12 -5.76
C GLN A 34 7.74 -0.73 -6.06
N LYS A 35 6.78 -0.66 -6.98
CA LYS A 35 6.02 0.55 -7.30
C LYS A 35 5.33 1.16 -6.09
N GLU A 36 4.65 0.35 -5.26
CA GLU A 36 3.99 0.85 -4.05
C GLU A 36 4.98 1.31 -2.98
N ILE A 37 6.14 0.65 -2.86
CA ILE A 37 7.22 1.09 -1.97
C ILE A 37 7.81 2.43 -2.43
N GLU A 38 8.02 2.62 -3.73
CA GLU A 38 8.50 3.89 -4.29
C GLU A 38 7.53 5.04 -3.95
N LYS A 39 6.21 4.80 -4.02
CA LYS A 39 5.19 5.77 -3.62
C LYS A 39 5.25 6.07 -2.11
N ASP A 40 5.26 5.04 -1.27
CA ASP A 40 5.30 5.23 0.19
C ASP A 40 6.60 5.92 0.63
N HIS A 41 7.73 5.61 -0.02
CA HIS A 41 9.01 6.28 0.21
C HIS A 41 8.95 7.77 -0.16
N ALA A 42 8.33 8.13 -1.29
CA ALA A 42 8.14 9.52 -1.67
C ALA A 42 7.34 10.29 -0.62
N VAL A 43 6.28 9.68 -0.07
CA VAL A 43 5.48 10.29 1.01
C VAL A 43 6.32 10.50 2.28
N ILE A 44 7.08 9.49 2.71
CA ILE A 44 7.96 9.59 3.89
C ILE A 44 9.03 10.66 3.68
N PHE A 45 9.61 10.74 2.48
CA PHE A 45 10.62 11.72 2.15
C PHE A 45 10.05 13.15 2.12
N ALA A 46 8.85 13.35 1.57
CA ALA A 46 8.16 14.63 1.64
C ALA A 46 7.86 15.04 3.09
N ALA A 47 7.45 14.08 3.94
CA ALA A 47 7.26 14.33 5.37
C ALA A 47 8.56 14.76 6.07
N TYR A 48 9.69 14.18 5.68
CA TYR A 48 11.00 14.58 6.18
C TYR A 48 11.41 15.99 5.71
N GLN A 49 11.18 16.32 4.44
CA GLN A 49 11.44 17.68 3.93
C GLN A 49 10.60 18.73 4.66
N ALA A 50 9.32 18.45 4.88
CA ALA A 50 8.43 19.31 5.66
C ALA A 50 8.96 19.51 7.10
N TYR A 51 9.43 18.42 7.73
CA TYR A 51 10.09 18.47 9.04
C TYR A 51 11.36 19.35 9.02
N ASP A 52 12.24 19.17 8.02
CA ASP A 52 13.50 19.91 7.89
C ASP A 52 13.25 21.41 7.69
N MET A 53 12.23 21.76 6.90
CA MET A 53 11.76 23.13 6.68
C MET A 53 10.94 23.71 7.84
N ARG A 54 10.67 22.91 8.89
CA ARG A 54 9.83 23.28 10.05
C ARG A 54 8.43 23.77 9.67
N MET A 55 7.89 23.24 8.58
CA MET A 55 6.58 23.60 8.05
C MET A 55 5.75 22.33 7.88
N PRO A 56 4.55 22.23 8.47
CA PRO A 56 3.71 21.05 8.30
C PRO A 56 3.33 20.88 6.82
N PRO A 57 3.28 19.64 6.31
CA PRO A 57 2.88 19.39 4.93
C PRO A 57 1.42 19.79 4.72
N GLY A 58 1.12 20.38 3.56
CA GLY A 58 -0.22 20.82 3.17
C GLY A 58 -0.75 20.12 1.93
N GLU A 59 -1.81 20.69 1.35
CA GLU A 59 -2.44 20.15 0.13
C GLU A 59 -1.54 20.28 -1.11
N ASP A 60 -0.57 21.21 -1.12
CA ASP A 60 0.37 21.36 -2.23
C ASP A 60 1.32 20.17 -2.32
N GLU A 61 1.91 19.77 -1.20
CA GLU A 61 2.76 18.57 -1.12
C GLU A 61 1.95 17.32 -1.48
N LEU A 62 0.71 17.22 -0.99
CA LEU A 62 -0.16 16.10 -1.31
C LEU A 62 -0.50 16.03 -2.81
N ARG A 63 -0.76 17.16 -3.47
CA ARG A 63 -0.97 17.23 -4.91
C ARG A 63 0.27 16.81 -5.70
N ALA A 64 1.45 17.25 -5.29
CA ALA A 64 2.71 16.84 -5.90
C ALA A 64 2.94 15.32 -5.77
N LEU A 65 2.68 14.75 -4.59
CA LEU A 65 2.78 13.32 -4.34
C LEU A 65 1.80 12.50 -5.20
N LEU A 66 0.57 12.98 -5.38
CA LEU A 66 -0.42 12.35 -6.26
C LEU A 66 0.06 12.33 -7.72
N GLN A 67 0.60 13.45 -8.22
CA GLN A 67 1.18 13.53 -9.56
C GLN A 67 2.37 12.56 -9.72
N GLN A 68 3.28 12.54 -8.75
CA GLN A 68 4.41 11.61 -8.75
C GLN A 68 3.95 10.14 -8.73
N ALA A 69 2.89 9.81 -7.99
CA ALA A 69 2.29 8.48 -8.01
C ALA A 69 1.78 8.09 -9.41
N GLN A 70 1.18 9.03 -10.15
CA GLN A 70 0.74 8.77 -11.52
C GLN A 70 1.92 8.49 -12.46
N GLU A 71 3.03 9.21 -12.31
CA GLU A 71 4.25 8.97 -13.09
C GLU A 71 4.86 7.60 -12.81
N ILE A 72 4.92 7.22 -11.54
CA ILE A 72 5.35 5.89 -11.08
C ILE A 72 4.45 4.80 -11.69
N ASP A 73 3.13 4.98 -11.68
CA ASP A 73 2.18 4.07 -12.32
C ASP A 73 2.39 3.96 -13.85
N ARG A 74 2.60 5.09 -14.55
CA ARG A 74 2.88 5.10 -15.99
C ARG A 74 4.19 4.39 -16.33
N LYS A 75 5.23 4.57 -15.52
CA LYS A 75 6.50 3.85 -15.65
C LYS A 75 6.29 2.35 -15.49
N PHE A 76 5.53 1.93 -14.49
CA PHE A 76 5.19 0.53 -14.27
C PHE A 76 4.43 -0.09 -15.45
N ILE A 77 3.39 0.57 -15.97
CA ILE A 77 2.63 0.06 -17.13
C ILE A 77 3.54 -0.14 -18.34
N ARG A 78 4.44 0.82 -18.62
CA ARG A 78 5.43 0.69 -19.70
C ARG A 78 6.41 -0.46 -19.49
N GLN A 79 6.69 -0.85 -18.26
CA GLN A 79 7.57 -1.99 -17.97
C GLN A 79 6.80 -3.32 -17.97
N ALA A 80 5.48 -3.28 -17.84
CA ALA A 80 4.60 -4.45 -17.76
C ALA A 80 4.14 -4.99 -19.12
N HIS A 81 4.64 -4.48 -20.25
CA HIS A 81 4.30 -4.88 -21.65
C HIS A 81 4.47 -6.38 -22.00
N MET A 82 4.86 -7.23 -21.05
CA MET A 82 5.07 -8.66 -21.21
C MET A 82 3.79 -9.51 -21.08
N LEU A 83 2.63 -8.91 -20.77
CA LEU A 83 1.35 -9.62 -20.63
C LEU A 83 0.36 -9.18 -21.72
N PRO A 84 -0.43 -10.09 -22.32
CA PRO A 84 -1.49 -9.76 -23.28
C PRO A 84 -2.73 -9.17 -22.59
N VAL A 85 -2.54 -8.21 -21.69
CA VAL A 85 -3.58 -7.60 -20.87
C VAL A 85 -3.44 -6.08 -20.97
N SER A 86 -4.51 -5.42 -21.44
CA SER A 86 -4.58 -3.96 -21.43
C SER A 86 -4.90 -3.48 -20.01
N ILE A 87 -3.93 -2.85 -19.35
CA ILE A 87 -4.12 -2.24 -18.02
C ILE A 87 -4.54 -0.78 -18.24
N HIS A 88 -5.79 -0.47 -17.91
CA HIS A 88 -6.28 0.90 -17.80
C HIS A 88 -6.44 1.25 -16.32
N ILE A 89 -5.77 2.32 -15.87
CA ILE A 89 -5.90 2.80 -14.49
C ILE A 89 -6.96 3.90 -14.48
N PRO A 90 -8.12 3.70 -13.83
CA PRO A 90 -9.12 4.74 -13.68
C PRO A 90 -8.68 5.70 -12.56
N TYR A 91 -7.83 6.68 -12.90
CA TYR A 91 -7.29 7.60 -11.89
C TYR A 91 -8.40 8.34 -11.12
N GLU A 92 -9.49 8.71 -11.80
CA GLU A 92 -10.65 9.36 -11.20
C GLU A 92 -11.31 8.51 -10.09
N ASP A 93 -11.37 7.18 -10.28
CA ASP A 93 -12.03 6.27 -9.32
C ASP A 93 -11.18 5.97 -8.08
N ILE A 94 -9.85 6.15 -8.17
CA ILE A 94 -8.91 5.79 -7.10
C ILE A 94 -8.24 6.99 -6.43
N GLU A 95 -8.35 8.19 -7.01
CA GLU A 95 -7.63 9.36 -6.53
C GLU A 95 -7.97 9.67 -5.08
N ASP A 96 -9.25 9.64 -4.70
CA ASP A 96 -9.69 9.96 -3.34
C ASP A 96 -9.10 9.00 -2.30
N ILE A 97 -9.12 7.70 -2.58
CA ILE A 97 -8.54 6.66 -1.71
C ILE A 97 -7.03 6.85 -1.60
N ARG A 98 -6.36 7.15 -2.72
CA ARG A 98 -4.92 7.35 -2.76
C ARG A 98 -4.51 8.62 -2.01
N ARG A 99 -5.26 9.70 -2.21
CA ARG A 99 -5.12 10.98 -1.49
C ARG A 99 -5.27 10.76 0.00
N GLU A 100 -6.27 9.99 0.43
CA GLU A 100 -6.47 9.65 1.83
C GLU A 100 -5.28 8.85 2.41
N ARG A 101 -4.82 7.82 1.69
CA ARG A 101 -3.68 7.00 2.10
C ARG A 101 -2.41 7.83 2.25
N MET A 102 -2.12 8.66 1.25
CA MET A 102 -0.95 9.54 1.23
C MET A 102 -1.02 10.58 2.34
N ARG A 103 -2.18 11.23 2.54
CA ARG A 103 -2.39 12.19 3.63
C ARG A 103 -2.13 11.55 4.99
N HIS A 104 -2.72 10.38 5.24
CA HIS A 104 -2.51 9.65 6.49
C HIS A 104 -1.04 9.30 6.75
N LEU A 105 -0.32 8.85 5.72
CA LEU A 105 1.12 8.58 5.85
C LEU A 105 1.92 9.87 6.08
N LEU A 106 1.68 10.89 5.26
CA LEU A 106 2.39 12.17 5.27
C LEU A 106 2.32 12.86 6.63
N GLU A 107 1.12 13.05 7.16
CA GLU A 107 0.88 13.73 8.44
C GLU A 107 1.51 12.97 9.62
N ASN A 108 1.34 11.64 9.65
CA ASN A 108 1.84 10.85 10.76
C ASN A 108 3.36 10.67 10.70
N CYS A 109 3.96 10.55 9.51
CA CYS A 109 5.42 10.56 9.35
C CYS A 109 6.02 11.90 9.77
N TYR A 110 5.40 13.03 9.41
CA TYR A 110 5.84 14.36 9.85
C TYR A 110 5.85 14.46 11.39
N ARG A 111 4.74 14.05 12.03
CA ARG A 111 4.64 14.01 13.51
C ARG A 111 5.66 13.06 14.14
N LEU A 112 5.95 11.93 13.49
CA LEU A 112 7.00 11.01 13.94
C LEU A 112 8.38 11.66 13.89
N PHE A 113 8.72 12.39 12.82
CA PHE A 113 10.01 13.08 12.72
C PHE A 113 10.20 14.14 13.81
N LEU A 114 9.16 14.94 14.09
CA LEU A 114 9.17 15.91 15.21
C LEU A 114 9.44 15.24 16.57
N LEU A 115 8.83 14.07 16.81
CA LEU A 115 9.03 13.32 18.05
C LEU A 115 10.37 12.57 18.11
N TRP A 116 10.87 12.13 16.96
CA TRP A 116 12.15 11.42 16.88
C TRP A 116 13.30 12.35 17.26
N GLU A 117 13.27 13.62 16.84
CA GLU A 117 14.25 14.63 17.24
C GLU A 117 14.43 14.70 18.77
N GLN A 118 13.33 14.62 19.52
CA GLN A 118 13.32 14.68 20.98
C GLN A 118 13.60 13.32 21.64
N LYS A 119 13.30 12.22 20.94
CA LYS A 119 13.41 10.84 21.45
C LYS A 119 14.09 9.97 20.39
N PRO A 120 15.43 9.81 20.42
CA PRO A 120 16.22 9.24 19.32
C PRO A 120 16.08 7.71 19.12
N ARG A 121 14.91 7.15 19.38
CA ARG A 121 14.55 5.76 19.12
C ARG A 121 13.16 5.72 18.49
N LEU A 122 13.06 5.18 17.28
CA LEU A 122 11.79 5.00 16.55
C LEU A 122 10.68 4.43 17.46
N ARG A 123 10.97 3.34 18.19
CA ARG A 123 10.01 2.73 19.11
C ARG A 123 9.43 3.73 20.11
N LYS A 124 10.25 4.62 20.67
CA LYS A 124 9.81 5.63 21.65
C LYS A 124 9.04 6.78 20.98
N ALA A 125 9.44 7.20 19.79
CA ALA A 125 8.68 8.19 19.02
C ALA A 125 7.28 7.67 18.68
N VAL A 126 7.18 6.43 18.17
CA VAL A 126 5.90 5.78 17.86
C VAL A 126 5.03 5.62 19.12
N GLN A 127 5.60 5.10 20.22
CA GLN A 127 4.88 4.96 21.50
C GLN A 127 4.45 6.30 22.12
N THR A 128 5.04 7.41 21.70
CA THR A 128 4.61 8.75 22.13
C THR A 128 3.50 9.28 21.23
N LEU A 129 3.57 8.99 19.93
CA LEU A 129 2.58 9.45 18.96
C LEU A 129 1.26 8.69 19.06
N PHE A 130 1.34 7.40 19.34
CA PHE A 130 0.22 6.48 19.35
C PHE A 130 0.22 5.64 20.62
N ASP A 131 -0.97 5.36 21.14
CA ASP A 131 -1.16 4.17 21.96
C ASP A 131 -1.14 2.89 21.08
N ARG A 132 -1.17 1.73 21.74
CA ARG A 132 -1.11 0.42 21.07
C ARG A 132 -2.22 0.23 20.04
N ASN A 133 -3.44 0.65 20.35
CA ASN A 133 -4.61 0.47 19.50
C ASN A 133 -4.60 1.49 18.35
N GLN A 134 -4.20 2.72 18.62
CA GLN A 134 -4.04 3.76 17.60
C GLN A 134 -2.99 3.36 16.57
N PHE A 135 -1.85 2.81 16.99
CA PHE A 135 -0.82 2.34 16.07
C PHE A 135 -1.31 1.17 15.21
N ASN A 136 -2.01 0.21 15.82
CA ASN A 136 -2.62 -0.89 15.07
C ASN A 136 -3.60 -0.37 14.00
N SER A 137 -4.53 0.50 14.41
CA SER A 137 -5.52 1.12 13.52
C SER A 137 -4.88 1.94 12.42
N PHE A 138 -3.78 2.64 12.70
CA PHE A 138 -3.03 3.39 11.71
C PHE A 138 -2.47 2.47 10.61
N ILE A 139 -1.73 1.42 10.99
CA ILE A 139 -1.17 0.47 10.02
C ILE A 139 -2.30 -0.24 9.24
N LEU A 140 -3.35 -0.66 9.95
CA LEU A 140 -4.49 -1.31 9.34
C LEU A 140 -5.19 -0.38 8.33
N ARG A 141 -5.39 0.90 8.67
CA ARG A 141 -6.03 1.88 7.77
C ARG A 141 -5.23 2.06 6.49
N VAL A 142 -3.92 2.22 6.60
CA VAL A 142 -3.02 2.36 5.43
C VAL A 142 -3.14 1.14 4.51
N LEU A 143 -3.06 -0.06 5.07
CA LEU A 143 -3.16 -1.30 4.29
C LEU A 143 -4.56 -1.49 3.69
N MET A 144 -5.63 -1.19 4.43
CA MET A 144 -7.01 -1.32 3.94
C MET A 144 -7.32 -0.32 2.82
N LEU A 145 -6.76 0.90 2.85
CA LEU A 145 -6.86 1.83 1.73
C LEU A 145 -6.18 1.26 0.48
N TYR A 146 -5.01 0.63 0.62
CA TYR A 146 -4.37 -0.08 -0.50
C TYR A 146 -5.19 -1.28 -1.00
N VAL A 147 -5.85 -2.03 -0.10
CA VAL A 147 -6.77 -3.10 -0.51
C VAL A 147 -7.92 -2.55 -1.35
N SER A 148 -8.54 -1.44 -0.91
CA SER A 148 -9.65 -0.80 -1.63
C SER A 148 -9.21 -0.30 -3.00
N GLU A 149 -8.05 0.35 -3.10
CA GLU A 149 -7.46 0.77 -4.37
C GLU A 149 -7.23 -0.43 -5.30
N THR A 150 -6.64 -1.52 -4.79
CA THR A 150 -6.39 -2.74 -5.56
C THR A 150 -7.68 -3.37 -6.07
N ARG A 151 -8.75 -3.35 -5.28
CA ARG A 151 -10.07 -3.85 -5.70
C ARG A 151 -10.63 -3.05 -6.88
N ILE A 152 -10.55 -1.71 -6.83
CA ILE A 152 -11.02 -0.85 -7.92
C ILE A 152 -10.18 -1.10 -9.18
N LEU A 153 -8.86 -1.09 -9.06
CA LEU A 153 -7.95 -1.36 -10.17
C LEU A 153 -8.24 -2.73 -10.83
N SER A 154 -8.54 -3.73 -10.02
CA SER A 154 -8.78 -5.08 -10.52
C SER A 154 -10.14 -5.20 -11.23
N ASN A 155 -11.13 -4.36 -10.90
CA ASN A 155 -12.39 -4.25 -11.67
C ASN A 155 -12.18 -3.63 -13.05
N SER A 156 -11.12 -2.82 -13.23
CA SER A 156 -10.79 -2.14 -14.49
C SER A 156 -9.99 -3.00 -15.46
N ILE A 157 -9.54 -4.18 -15.04
CA ILE A 157 -8.83 -5.13 -15.90
C ILE A 157 -9.84 -5.80 -16.85
N LYS A 158 -9.69 -5.55 -18.15
CA LYS A 158 -10.48 -6.21 -19.19
C LYS A 158 -9.96 -7.63 -19.43
N LEU A 159 -10.69 -8.62 -18.91
CA LEU A 159 -10.46 -10.04 -19.24
C LEU A 159 -11.31 -10.47 -20.46
N PRO A 160 -10.87 -11.48 -21.23
CA PRO A 160 -11.69 -12.06 -22.29
C PRO A 160 -13.06 -12.53 -21.75
N HIS A 161 -14.15 -12.20 -22.45
CA HIS A 161 -15.53 -12.31 -21.94
C HIS A 161 -15.96 -13.70 -21.44
N ARG A 162 -15.29 -14.78 -21.87
CA ARG A 162 -15.57 -16.15 -21.40
C ARG A 162 -15.09 -16.44 -19.97
N LEU A 163 -14.40 -15.49 -19.32
CA LEU A 163 -13.85 -15.63 -17.95
C LEU A 163 -14.53 -14.72 -16.91
N GLY A 164 -15.65 -14.07 -17.25
CA GLY A 164 -16.33 -13.11 -16.37
C GLY A 164 -16.71 -13.64 -14.99
N PHE A 165 -17.29 -14.85 -14.90
CA PHE A 165 -17.64 -15.48 -13.62
C PHE A 165 -16.41 -15.88 -12.79
N ALA A 166 -15.33 -16.31 -13.45
CA ALA A 166 -14.08 -16.61 -12.77
C ALA A 166 -13.44 -15.34 -12.19
N ARG A 167 -13.62 -14.18 -12.83
CA ARG A 167 -13.10 -12.89 -12.37
C ARG A 167 -13.62 -12.53 -10.98
N ASP A 168 -14.92 -12.53 -10.76
CA ASP A 168 -15.49 -12.03 -9.49
C ASP A 168 -15.09 -12.91 -8.30
N LEU A 169 -15.02 -14.23 -8.50
CA LEU A 169 -14.51 -15.17 -7.50
C LEU A 169 -13.02 -14.94 -7.19
N VAL A 170 -12.21 -14.70 -8.23
CA VAL A 170 -10.77 -14.39 -8.12
C VAL A 170 -10.56 -13.08 -7.36
N LEU A 171 -11.32 -12.04 -7.71
CA LEU A 171 -11.29 -10.74 -7.04
C LEU A 171 -11.68 -10.84 -5.57
N HIS A 172 -12.74 -11.59 -5.28
CA HIS A 172 -13.18 -11.83 -3.91
C HIS A 172 -12.10 -12.56 -3.10
N THR A 173 -11.49 -13.60 -3.69
CA THR A 173 -10.42 -14.38 -3.05
C THR A 173 -9.20 -13.51 -2.76
N ILE A 174 -8.76 -12.69 -3.72
CA ILE A 174 -7.63 -11.75 -3.54
C ILE A 174 -7.95 -10.73 -2.45
N THR A 175 -9.11 -10.08 -2.56
CA THR A 175 -9.51 -9.03 -1.62
C THR A 175 -9.62 -9.59 -0.20
N SER A 176 -10.25 -10.75 -0.01
CA SER A 176 -10.37 -11.40 1.29
C SER A 176 -9.01 -11.77 1.87
N ALA A 177 -8.12 -12.36 1.06
CA ALA A 177 -6.76 -12.67 1.50
C ALA A 177 -5.99 -11.42 1.94
N MET A 178 -6.05 -10.35 1.14
CA MET A 178 -5.45 -9.06 1.45
C MET A 178 -6.02 -8.45 2.74
N GLN A 179 -7.33 -8.48 2.95
CA GLN A 179 -7.95 -7.94 4.16
C GLN A 179 -7.49 -8.66 5.42
N THR A 180 -7.44 -9.99 5.39
CA THR A 180 -6.96 -10.74 6.56
C THR A 180 -5.48 -10.50 6.82
N VAL A 181 -4.66 -10.51 5.77
CA VAL A 181 -3.21 -10.24 5.91
C VAL A 181 -2.96 -8.81 6.38
N ALA A 182 -3.80 -7.84 6.02
CA ALA A 182 -3.70 -6.47 6.53
C ALA A 182 -3.84 -6.45 8.06
N ALA A 183 -4.82 -7.19 8.60
CA ALA A 183 -5.03 -7.31 10.04
C ALA A 183 -3.87 -8.04 10.74
N GLU A 184 -3.37 -9.14 10.15
CA GLU A 184 -2.24 -9.92 10.68
C GLU A 184 -0.96 -9.06 10.75
N VAL A 185 -0.62 -8.37 9.66
CA VAL A 185 0.54 -7.47 9.60
C VAL A 185 0.40 -6.30 10.56
N ALA A 186 -0.78 -5.68 10.66
CA ALA A 186 -1.00 -4.60 11.63
C ALA A 186 -0.79 -5.08 13.07
N ALA A 187 -1.28 -6.28 13.41
CA ALA A 187 -1.07 -6.89 14.72
C ALA A 187 0.41 -7.21 14.97
N GLU A 188 1.12 -7.73 13.98
CA GLU A 188 2.55 -8.02 14.06
C GLU A 188 3.39 -6.76 14.28
N CYS A 189 3.19 -5.72 13.46
CA CYS A 189 3.85 -4.42 13.64
C CYS A 189 3.59 -3.87 15.04
N THR A 190 2.36 -3.97 15.53
CA THR A 190 1.98 -3.53 16.88
C THR A 190 2.72 -4.32 17.95
N ARG A 191 2.86 -5.64 17.79
CA ARG A 191 3.64 -6.48 18.69
C ARG A 191 5.13 -6.12 18.67
N ILE A 192 5.70 -5.77 17.52
CA ILE A 192 7.11 -5.36 17.42
C ILE A 192 7.38 -4.03 18.14
N ILE A 193 6.44 -3.08 18.09
CA ILE A 193 6.58 -1.77 18.73
C ILE A 193 6.24 -1.80 20.23
N TYR A 194 5.19 -2.52 20.65
CA TYR A 194 4.67 -2.50 22.03
C TYR A 194 4.93 -3.79 22.82
N GLY A 195 5.43 -4.85 22.17
CA GLY A 195 5.81 -6.08 22.85
C GLY A 195 7.10 -5.91 23.66
N ARG A 196 7.26 -6.76 24.68
CA ARG A 196 8.54 -6.89 25.40
C ARG A 196 9.49 -7.64 24.47
N THR A 197 10.62 -7.01 24.13
CA THR A 197 11.82 -7.70 23.63
C THR A 197 12.52 -8.40 24.76
#